data_AF-A0A3N5Z919-F1
#
_entry.id   AF-A0A3N5Z919-F1
#
_cell.length_a   1.000
_cell.length_b   1.000
_cell.length_c   1.000
_cell.angle_alpha   90.00
_cell.angle_beta   90.00
_cell.angle_gamma   90.00
#
_symmetry.space_group_name_H-M   'P 1'
#
loop_
_entity.id
_entity.type
_entity.pdbx_description
1 polymer ?
#
loop_
_entity_poly.entity_id
_entity_poly.type
_entity_poly.pdbx_seq_one_letter_code
_entity_poly.pdbx_strand_id
1 'polypeptide(L)'
;MRKWIWILLLLLAGSGVTSLAGPQAPPAVQGGTAWSIAAVGDAIITRQVRCFEDDAAFVGLVQPIRAADAAAINLELALFRLWEFKGYPQVENGGNWELGPPEAADDMKWMGFDLYNYATNHTTDYGVEGMVETMKLLDSL
;
A
#
# COMPACT_ATOMS: atom_id res chain seq x y z
N MET A 1 -15.37 -66.22 25.17
CA MET A 1 -16.04 -65.17 24.34
C MET A 1 -14.95 -64.42 23.58
N ARG A 2 -15.29 -63.92 22.38
CA ARG A 2 -14.50 -64.03 21.13
C ARG A 2 -13.28 -63.09 21.03
N LYS A 3 -12.14 -63.66 20.61
CA LYS A 3 -10.86 -63.01 20.27
C LYS A 3 -11.03 -62.04 19.11
N TRP A 4 -10.40 -60.86 19.17
CA TRP A 4 -10.16 -60.03 17.99
C TRP A 4 -8.69 -60.12 17.60
N ILE A 5 -8.49 -60.52 16.34
CA ILE A 5 -7.23 -60.78 15.67
C ILE A 5 -6.74 -59.46 15.06
N TRP A 6 -5.50 -59.07 15.31
CA TRP A 6 -4.80 -58.08 14.49
C TRP A 6 -4.20 -58.80 13.29
N ILE A 7 -4.67 -58.51 12.07
CA ILE A 7 -3.98 -58.89 10.84
C ILE A 7 -3.17 -57.68 10.38
N LEU A 8 -1.86 -57.89 10.26
CA LEU A 8 -0.92 -56.98 9.63
C LEU A 8 -0.88 -57.23 8.11
N LEU A 9 -0.52 -56.14 7.41
CA LEU A 9 0.18 -56.05 6.13
C LEU A 9 -0.59 -56.22 4.81
N LEU A 10 -0.59 -55.12 4.05
CA LEU A 10 -0.31 -55.16 2.62
C LEU A 10 0.65 -54.01 2.27
N LEU A 11 1.87 -54.42 1.90
CA LEU A 11 2.86 -53.61 1.18
C LEU A 11 2.33 -53.31 -0.22
N LEU A 12 2.26 -52.03 -0.57
CA LEU A 12 2.23 -51.60 -1.97
C LEU A 12 3.52 -50.84 -2.25
N ALA A 13 4.47 -51.55 -2.86
CA ALA A 13 5.59 -50.97 -3.55
C ALA A 13 5.06 -50.26 -4.81
N GLY A 14 4.90 -48.94 -4.69
CA GLY A 14 4.67 -48.05 -5.83
C GLY A 14 5.82 -47.08 -5.93
N SER A 15 6.90 -47.48 -6.61
CA SER A 15 7.95 -46.57 -7.05
C SER A 15 7.42 -45.70 -8.19
N GLY A 16 6.60 -44.73 -7.82
CA GLY A 16 6.14 -43.66 -8.69
C GLY A 16 6.37 -42.34 -7.97
N VAL A 17 7.61 -41.85 -7.97
CA VAL A 17 7.86 -40.45 -7.64
C VAL A 17 7.34 -39.64 -8.83
N THR A 18 6.03 -39.35 -8.85
CA THR A 18 5.56 -38.18 -9.57
C THR A 18 6.18 -36.99 -8.86
N SER A 19 7.26 -36.47 -9.44
CA SER A 19 7.71 -35.11 -9.15
C SER A 19 6.53 -34.21 -9.48
N LEU A 20 5.76 -33.84 -8.46
CA LEU A 20 4.95 -32.64 -8.53
C LEU A 20 5.99 -31.54 -8.64
N ALA A 21 6.22 -31.06 -9.87
CA ALA A 21 7.05 -29.90 -10.08
C ALA A 21 6.55 -28.82 -9.11
N GLY A 22 7.35 -28.53 -8.08
CA GLY A 22 7.09 -27.43 -7.19
C GLY A 22 6.92 -26.16 -8.02
N PRO A 23 6.18 -25.14 -7.53
CA PRO A 23 5.97 -23.91 -8.26
C PRO A 23 7.31 -23.43 -8.82
N GLN A 24 7.37 -23.35 -10.15
CA GLN A 24 8.57 -22.96 -10.86
C GLN A 24 8.92 -21.56 -10.36
N ALA A 25 10.12 -21.42 -9.77
CA ALA A 25 10.56 -20.12 -9.28
C ALA A 25 10.41 -19.10 -10.44
N PRO A 26 9.90 -17.89 -10.16
CA PRO A 26 9.75 -16.88 -11.19
C PRO A 26 11.10 -16.71 -11.91
N PRO A 27 11.07 -16.49 -13.24
CA PRO A 27 12.30 -16.35 -14.01
C PRO A 27 13.20 -15.30 -13.34
N ALA A 28 14.46 -15.67 -13.14
CA ALA A 28 15.44 -14.75 -12.56
C ALA A 28 15.48 -13.47 -13.40
N VAL A 29 15.34 -12.31 -12.75
CA VAL A 29 15.50 -11.01 -13.40
C VAL A 29 16.88 -11.00 -14.05
N GLN A 30 16.92 -10.87 -15.38
CA GLN A 30 18.20 -10.80 -16.10
C GLN A 30 19.00 -9.59 -15.60
N GLY A 31 20.21 -9.86 -15.12
CA GLY A 31 21.13 -8.82 -14.68
C GLY A 31 21.48 -7.87 -15.84
N GLY A 32 21.69 -6.58 -15.51
CA GLY A 32 22.04 -5.54 -16.48
C GLY A 32 20.96 -4.46 -16.68
N THR A 33 19.77 -4.62 -16.09
CA THR A 33 18.76 -3.55 -16.03
C THR A 33 18.93 -2.78 -14.73
N ALA A 34 19.23 -1.49 -14.81
CA ALA A 34 19.15 -0.58 -13.67
C ALA A 34 17.71 -0.08 -13.54
N TRP A 35 17.19 -0.04 -12.31
CA TRP A 35 15.90 0.56 -11.98
C TRP A 35 16.07 1.50 -10.80
N SER A 36 15.11 2.41 -10.64
CA SER A 36 15.11 3.48 -9.66
C SER A 36 13.77 3.54 -8.92
N ILE A 37 13.83 3.81 -7.62
CA ILE A 37 12.66 4.10 -6.80
C ILE A 37 12.82 5.49 -6.19
N ALA A 38 11.78 6.33 -6.30
CA ALA A 38 11.65 7.52 -5.47
C ALA A 38 10.92 7.14 -4.18
N ALA A 39 11.57 7.31 -3.03
CA ALA A 39 10.95 7.11 -1.72
C ALA A 39 10.82 8.47 -1.03
N VAL A 40 9.58 8.87 -0.76
CA VAL A 40 9.24 10.13 -0.11
C VAL A 40 8.75 9.84 1.30
N GLY A 41 9.10 10.74 2.22
CA GLY A 41 8.66 10.67 3.60
C GLY A 41 7.18 11.04 3.75
N ASP A 42 6.87 11.70 4.85
CA ASP A 42 5.50 11.93 5.29
C ASP A 42 4.78 12.93 4.38
N ALA A 43 3.77 12.45 3.67
CA ALA A 43 2.77 13.29 3.05
C ALA A 43 1.90 13.85 4.16
N ILE A 44 2.06 15.14 4.44
CA ILE A 44 1.13 15.95 5.23
C ILE A 44 0.50 16.97 4.27
N ILE A 45 -0.25 16.45 3.30
CA ILE A 45 -0.84 17.24 2.20
C ILE A 45 -2.29 17.57 2.55
N THR A 46 -2.45 18.47 3.53
CA THR A 46 -3.78 18.89 4.04
C THR A 46 -4.54 19.83 3.09
N ARG A 47 -3.94 20.17 1.94
CA ARG A 47 -4.49 21.08 0.92
C ARG A 47 -3.99 20.66 -0.46
N GLN A 48 -4.74 20.97 -1.51
CA GLN A 48 -4.25 20.80 -2.87
C GLN A 48 -2.99 21.64 -3.12
N VAL A 49 -2.03 21.05 -3.82
CA VAL A 49 -0.73 21.62 -4.17
C VAL A 49 -0.59 21.88 -5.67
N ARG A 50 -1.53 21.38 -6.48
CA ARG A 50 -1.48 21.55 -7.94
C ARG A 50 -1.60 23.00 -8.40
N CYS A 51 -2.04 23.92 -7.56
CA CYS A 51 -1.98 25.36 -7.85
C CYS A 51 -0.54 25.89 -8.07
N PHE A 52 0.49 25.12 -7.72
CA PHE A 52 1.89 25.43 -7.98
C PHE A 52 2.45 24.78 -9.26
N GLU A 53 1.61 24.22 -10.14
CA GLU A 53 2.07 23.49 -11.33
C GLU A 53 2.89 24.34 -12.32
N ASP A 54 2.72 25.67 -12.31
CA ASP A 54 3.51 26.62 -13.11
C ASP A 54 4.76 27.15 -12.38
N ASP A 55 4.97 26.80 -11.11
CA ASP A 55 6.15 27.18 -10.33
C ASP A 55 7.32 26.23 -10.63
N ALA A 56 8.36 26.74 -11.28
CA ALA A 56 9.53 25.97 -11.67
C ALA A 56 10.25 25.31 -10.47
N ALA A 57 10.24 25.92 -9.29
CA ALA A 57 10.86 25.34 -8.09
C ALA A 57 10.04 24.15 -7.58
N PHE A 58 8.72 24.28 -7.54
CA PHE A 58 7.83 23.18 -7.17
C PHE A 58 7.91 22.02 -8.17
N VAL A 59 7.85 22.31 -9.47
CA VAL A 59 8.02 21.30 -10.51
C VAL A 59 9.38 20.63 -10.39
N GLY A 60 10.44 21.37 -10.04
CA GLY A 60 11.77 20.82 -9.77
C GLY A 60 11.80 19.76 -8.65
N LEU A 61 10.94 19.88 -7.64
CA LEU A 61 10.77 18.86 -6.59
C LEU A 61 9.98 17.64 -7.07
N VAL A 62 9.04 17.83 -7.99
CA VAL A 62 8.20 16.77 -8.56
C VAL A 62 8.96 15.94 -9.60
N GLN A 63 9.92 16.53 -10.33
CA GLN A 63 10.65 15.84 -11.40
C GLN A 63 11.34 14.53 -10.97
N PRO A 64 12.06 14.45 -9.84
CA PRO A 64 12.66 13.20 -9.39
C PRO A 64 11.65 12.09 -9.09
N ILE A 65 10.44 12.45 -8.65
CA ILE A 65 9.34 11.50 -8.40
C ILE A 65 8.89 10.91 -9.73
N ARG A 66 8.60 11.76 -10.72
CA ARG A 66 8.16 11.34 -12.07
C ARG A 66 9.21 10.58 -12.86
N ALA A 67 10.49 10.84 -12.60
CA ALA A 67 11.58 10.24 -13.35
C ALA A 67 11.95 8.83 -12.87
N ALA A 68 11.49 8.41 -11.68
CA ALA A 68 11.73 7.09 -11.15
C ALA A 68 10.86 6.02 -11.84
N ASP A 69 11.32 4.76 -11.83
CA ASP A 69 10.54 3.64 -12.38
C ASP A 69 9.34 3.27 -11.49
N ALA A 70 9.43 3.59 -10.20
CA ALA A 70 8.30 3.60 -9.27
C ALA A 70 8.50 4.63 -8.16
N ALA A 71 7.43 5.24 -7.68
CA ALA A 71 7.47 6.18 -6.56
C ALA A 71 6.56 5.78 -5.40
N ALA A 72 7.10 5.82 -4.19
CA ALA A 72 6.40 5.52 -2.95
C ALA A 72 6.39 6.72 -1.99
N ILE A 73 5.29 6.91 -1.29
CA ILE A 73 5.12 7.97 -0.28
C ILE A 73 4.49 7.43 1.01
N ASN A 74 4.89 7.98 2.16
CA ASN A 74 4.27 7.67 3.45
C ASN A 74 3.07 8.58 3.69
N LEU A 75 1.85 8.04 3.66
CA LEU A 75 0.62 8.79 3.85
C LEU A 75 0.36 9.03 5.34
N GLU A 76 0.75 10.22 5.82
CA GLU A 76 0.58 10.68 7.20
C GLU A 76 -0.64 11.58 7.33
N LEU A 77 -1.76 11.16 6.73
CA LEU A 77 -3.05 11.83 6.87
C LEU A 77 -4.20 10.90 6.44
N ALA A 78 -5.40 11.22 6.89
CA ALA A 78 -6.62 10.70 6.28
C ALA A 78 -7.07 11.58 5.11
N LEU A 79 -7.76 11.01 4.13
CA LEU A 79 -8.25 11.72 2.95
C LEU A 79 -9.75 11.57 2.79
N PHE A 80 -10.50 12.51 3.35
CA PHE A 80 -11.95 12.58 3.19
C PHE A 80 -12.49 13.96 3.62
N ARG A 81 -13.74 14.24 3.28
CA ARG A 81 -14.44 15.45 3.72
C ARG A 81 -15.08 15.21 5.08
N LEU A 82 -14.68 15.99 6.09
CA LEU A 82 -15.18 15.82 7.45
C LEU A 82 -16.72 15.93 7.55
N TRP A 83 -17.35 16.76 6.72
CA TRP A 83 -18.81 16.93 6.70
C TRP A 83 -19.56 15.77 6.01
N GLU A 84 -18.87 14.93 5.24
CA GLU A 84 -19.44 13.73 4.60
C GLU A 84 -19.19 12.48 5.44
N PHE A 85 -18.08 12.46 6.17
CA PHE A 85 -17.64 11.34 7.01
C PHE A 85 -18.68 10.99 8.09
N LYS A 86 -18.90 9.68 8.28
CA LYS A 86 -19.88 9.15 9.24
C LYS A 86 -19.27 8.68 10.56
N GLY A 87 -17.94 8.65 10.66
CA GLY A 87 -17.23 8.37 11.89
C GLY A 87 -16.99 9.62 12.72
N TYR A 88 -16.04 9.53 13.64
CA TYR A 88 -15.62 10.60 14.53
C TYR A 88 -14.11 10.48 14.79
N PRO A 89 -13.42 11.54 15.22
CA PRO A 89 -12.01 11.45 15.62
C PRO A 89 -11.84 10.50 16.81
N GLN A 90 -10.88 9.58 16.74
CA GLN A 90 -10.68 8.49 17.73
C GLN A 90 -9.36 8.57 18.49
N VAL A 91 -8.45 9.46 18.12
CA VAL A 91 -7.15 9.66 18.78
C VAL A 91 -7.04 11.09 19.25
N GLU A 92 -6.54 11.33 20.47
CA GLU A 92 -6.11 12.67 20.85
C GLU A 92 -4.67 12.90 20.38
N ASN A 93 -4.48 13.82 19.43
CA ASN A 93 -3.21 14.05 18.74
C ASN A 93 -2.51 15.36 19.16
N GLY A 94 -2.98 16.02 20.22
CA GLY A 94 -2.36 17.26 20.71
C GLY A 94 -2.64 18.48 19.82
N GLY A 95 -3.64 18.39 18.95
CA GLY A 95 -4.17 19.52 18.17
C GLY A 95 -3.85 19.50 16.68
N ASN A 96 -3.10 18.50 16.18
CA ASN A 96 -2.80 18.38 14.76
C ASN A 96 -3.59 17.23 14.12
N TRP A 97 -4.75 17.56 13.54
CA TRP A 97 -5.63 16.61 12.87
C TRP A 97 -5.21 16.47 11.41
N GLU A 98 -4.42 15.44 11.14
CA GLU A 98 -3.90 15.15 9.80
C GLU A 98 -5.02 14.65 8.87
N LEU A 99 -5.75 15.62 8.30
CA LEU A 99 -6.86 15.42 7.39
C LEU A 99 -6.70 16.30 6.16
N GLY A 100 -6.72 15.68 4.99
CA GLY A 100 -6.67 16.34 3.70
C GLY A 100 -7.94 16.13 2.89
N PRO A 101 -8.18 16.99 1.89
CA PRO A 101 -9.27 16.80 0.95
C PRO A 101 -9.00 15.58 0.05
N PRO A 102 -10.04 14.88 -0.45
CA PRO A 102 -9.86 13.80 -1.42
C PRO A 102 -9.00 14.19 -2.63
N GLU A 103 -9.12 15.44 -3.09
CA GLU A 103 -8.36 15.95 -4.23
C GLU A 103 -6.83 15.99 -4.01
N ALA A 104 -6.36 15.92 -2.76
CA ALA A 104 -4.92 15.76 -2.50
C ALA A 104 -4.39 14.41 -3.03
N ALA A 105 -5.25 13.39 -3.12
CA ALA A 105 -4.93 12.10 -3.72
C ALA A 105 -4.65 12.24 -5.23
N ASP A 106 -5.50 12.99 -5.93
CA ASP A 106 -5.31 13.30 -7.35
C ASP A 106 -4.03 14.09 -7.60
N ASP A 107 -3.72 15.05 -6.71
CA ASP A 107 -2.47 15.81 -6.78
C ASP A 107 -1.25 14.90 -6.57
N MET A 108 -1.30 13.97 -5.62
CA MET A 108 -0.23 12.96 -5.43
C MET A 108 -0.08 12.04 -6.64
N LYS A 109 -1.20 11.61 -7.23
CA LYS A 109 -1.17 10.84 -8.49
C LYS A 109 -0.55 11.65 -9.62
N TRP A 110 -0.91 12.92 -9.75
CA TRP A 110 -0.32 13.84 -10.74
C TRP A 110 1.18 14.11 -10.50
N MET A 111 1.62 14.12 -9.25
CA MET A 111 3.05 14.20 -8.89
C MET A 111 3.84 12.95 -9.33
N GLY A 112 3.16 11.82 -9.55
CA GLY A 112 3.77 10.59 -10.07
C GLY A 112 3.92 9.48 -9.03
N PHE A 113 3.19 9.52 -7.90
CA PHE A 113 3.24 8.43 -6.92
C PHE A 113 2.42 7.21 -7.36
N ASP A 114 3.03 6.03 -7.20
CA ASP A 114 2.45 4.73 -7.53
C ASP A 114 2.03 3.95 -6.29
N LEU A 115 2.77 4.10 -5.20
CA LEU A 115 2.63 3.33 -3.97
C LEU A 115 2.40 4.25 -2.78
N TYR A 116 1.38 3.94 -1.98
CA TYR A 116 1.04 4.67 -0.78
C TYR A 116 1.21 3.75 0.43
N ASN A 117 2.16 4.10 1.31
CA ASN A 117 2.29 3.44 2.60
C ASN A 117 1.40 4.15 3.62
N TYR A 118 0.73 3.41 4.49
CA TYR A 118 -0.01 3.99 5.61
C TYR A 118 0.93 4.32 6.77
N ALA A 119 0.89 5.55 7.28
CA ALA A 119 1.72 5.96 8.41
C ALA A 119 1.39 5.16 9.68
N THR A 120 2.37 4.90 10.53
CA THR A 120 2.14 4.07 11.72
C THR A 120 1.40 4.80 12.85
N ASN A 121 1.49 6.13 12.89
CA ASN A 121 0.93 6.99 13.94
C ASN A 121 -0.43 7.62 13.56
N HIS A 122 -0.67 8.00 12.30
CA HIS A 122 -1.88 8.74 11.90
C HIS A 122 -2.93 7.94 11.13
N THR A 123 -2.66 6.68 10.77
CA THR A 123 -3.59 5.87 9.95
C THR A 123 -4.99 5.72 10.57
N THR A 124 -5.09 5.70 11.90
CA THR A 124 -6.35 5.48 12.62
C THR A 124 -6.78 6.69 13.45
N ASP A 125 -6.33 7.91 13.11
CA ASP A 125 -6.75 9.14 13.80
C ASP A 125 -8.27 9.31 13.84
N TYR A 126 -8.94 8.84 12.78
CA TYR A 126 -10.39 8.82 12.62
C TYR A 126 -10.97 7.40 12.68
N GLY A 127 -10.27 6.50 13.37
CA GLY A 127 -10.62 5.09 13.47
C GLY A 127 -10.33 4.28 12.20
N VAL A 128 -10.73 3.02 12.26
CA VAL A 128 -10.69 2.09 11.11
C VAL A 128 -11.59 2.60 9.99
N GLU A 129 -12.67 3.30 10.32
CA GLU A 129 -13.57 3.93 9.37
C GLU A 129 -12.84 4.97 8.52
N GLY A 130 -12.07 5.87 9.12
CA GLY A 130 -11.29 6.87 8.39
C GLY A 130 -10.20 6.26 7.50
N MET A 131 -9.54 5.20 7.99
CA MET A 131 -8.59 4.42 7.20
C MET A 131 -9.27 3.79 5.98
N VAL A 132 -10.44 3.17 6.15
CA VAL A 132 -11.18 2.52 5.06
C VAL A 132 -11.69 3.54 4.03
N GLU A 133 -12.15 4.71 4.45
CA GLU A 133 -12.54 5.77 3.51
C GLU A 133 -11.35 6.24 2.66
N THR A 134 -10.18 6.41 3.29
CA THR A 134 -8.93 6.73 2.57
C THR A 134 -8.54 5.61 1.61
N MET A 135 -8.68 4.34 2.01
CA MET A 135 -8.37 3.19 1.15
C MET A 135 -9.26 3.12 -0.08
N LYS A 136 -10.58 3.30 0.08
CA LYS A 136 -11.52 3.33 -1.05
C LYS A 136 -11.18 4.44 -2.04
N LEU A 137 -10.76 5.60 -1.55
CA LEU A 137 -10.33 6.69 -2.40
C LEU A 137 -9.08 6.31 -3.20
N LEU A 138 -8.04 5.80 -2.53
CA LEU A 138 -6.79 5.40 -3.21
C LEU A 138 -7.00 4.27 -4.21
N ASP A 139 -7.88 3.30 -3.92
CA ASP A 139 -8.25 2.21 -4.83
C ASP A 139 -9.02 2.71 -6.08
N SER A 140 -9.56 3.93 -6.05
CA SER A 140 -10.31 4.54 -7.15
C SER A 140 -9.49 5.44 -8.07
N LEU A 141 -8.22 5.71 -7.71
CA LEU A 141 -7.27 6.49 -8.52
C LEU A 141 -6.78 5.75 -9.76
#